data_AF-A0AAW1JYV7-F1
#
_entry.id   AF-A0AAW1JYV7-F1
#
_cell.length_a   1.000
_cell.length_b   1.000
_cell.length_c   1.000
_cell.angle_alpha   90.00
_cell.angle_beta   90.00
_cell.angle_gamma   90.00
#
_symmetry.space_group_name_H-M   'P 1'
#
loop_
_entity.id
_entity.type
_entity.pdbx_description
1 polymer ?
#
loop_
_entity_poly.entity_id
_entity_poly.type
_entity_poly.pdbx_seq_one_letter_code
_entity_poly.pdbx_strand_id
1 'polypeptide(L)'
;MFKVEDKINAMVKKCYIWAARIEKESFTNFPTLKQILKSSEDSLLDQIKGNGAEHLCSLATTFREYFPEPDPDDSWIRNPFSCQEIEKIHGLTEDEQDQRVDLSSCGAIKNNFNGE
;
A
#
# COMPACT_ATOMS: atom_id res chain seq x y z
N MET A 1 15.25 2.90 0.64
CA MET A 1 14.66 2.01 1.67
C MET A 1 13.16 1.88 1.42
N PHE A 2 12.62 0.66 1.21
CA PHE A 2 11.17 0.45 1.01
C PHE A 2 10.43 0.70 2.33
N LYS A 3 9.53 1.69 2.38
CA LYS A 3 8.74 2.01 3.58
C LYS A 3 7.64 0.96 3.74
N VAL A 4 7.25 0.68 4.99
CA VAL A 4 6.25 -0.36 5.33
C VAL A 4 4.94 -0.17 4.57
N GLU A 5 4.54 1.09 4.41
CA GLU A 5 3.35 1.46 3.66
C GLU A 5 3.41 1.07 2.17
N ASP A 6 4.57 1.25 1.52
CA ASP A 6 4.75 0.82 0.14
C ASP A 6 4.57 -0.69 -0.01
N LYS A 7 4.99 -1.47 1.00
CA LYS A 7 4.78 -2.92 1.05
C LYS A 7 3.31 -3.28 1.20
N ILE A 8 2.57 -2.57 2.06
CA ILE A 8 1.13 -2.77 2.26
C ILE A 8 0.37 -2.43 0.96
N ASN A 9 0.65 -1.27 0.37
CA ASN A 9 0.08 -0.84 -0.90
C ASN A 9 0.37 -1.84 -2.02
N ALA A 10 1.59 -2.37 -2.09
CA ALA A 10 1.95 -3.42 -3.03
C ALA A 10 1.18 -4.72 -2.77
N MET A 11 0.96 -5.10 -1.51
CA MET A 11 0.20 -6.30 -1.15
C MET A 11 -1.28 -6.17 -1.54
N VAL A 12 -1.92 -5.04 -1.22
CA VAL A 12 -3.30 -4.74 -1.63
C VAL A 12 -3.46 -4.86 -3.15
N LYS A 13 -2.56 -4.23 -3.92
CA LYS A 13 -2.56 -4.33 -5.39
C LYS A 13 -2.36 -5.75 -5.88
N LYS A 14 -1.47 -6.52 -5.23
CA LYS A 14 -1.24 -7.93 -5.56
C LYS A 14 -2.49 -8.77 -5.33
N CYS A 15 -3.23 -8.56 -4.25
CA CYS A 15 -4.49 -9.28 -3.99
C CYS A 15 -5.49 -9.14 -5.15
N TYR A 16 -5.75 -7.92 -5.63
CA TYR A 16 -6.64 -7.70 -6.77
C TYR A 16 -6.12 -8.31 -8.07
N ILE A 17 -4.82 -8.18 -8.35
CA ILE A 17 -4.20 -8.79 -9.52
C ILE A 17 -4.30 -10.32 -9.45
N TRP A 18 -4.11 -10.91 -8.28
CA TRP A 18 -4.18 -12.35 -8.08
C TRP A 18 -5.61 -12.88 -8.17
N ALA A 19 -6.61 -12.12 -7.69
CA ALA A 19 -8.02 -12.45 -7.88
C ALA A 19 -8.38 -12.55 -9.37
N ALA A 20 -8.02 -11.54 -10.16
CA ALA A 20 -8.24 -11.55 -11.61
C ALA A 20 -7.44 -12.65 -12.35
N ARG A 21 -6.33 -13.11 -11.76
CA ARG A 21 -5.54 -14.24 -12.31
C ARG A 21 -6.20 -15.58 -12.04
N ILE A 22 -6.86 -15.76 -10.90
CA ILE A 22 -7.62 -16.98 -10.59
C ILE A 22 -8.74 -17.19 -11.61
N GLU A 23 -9.47 -16.13 -11.96
CA GLU A 23 -10.52 -16.18 -12.99
C GLU A 23 -9.98 -16.57 -14.37
N LYS A 24 -8.74 -16.20 -14.68
CA LYS A 24 -8.02 -16.55 -15.92
C LYS A 24 -7.23 -17.86 -15.83
N GLU A 25 -7.45 -18.64 -14.78
CA GLU A 25 -6.75 -19.92 -14.51
C GLU A 25 -5.22 -19.80 -14.43
N SER A 26 -4.72 -18.63 -14.05
CA SER A 26 -3.30 -18.36 -13.88
C SER A 26 -2.86 -18.46 -12.43
N PHE A 27 -2.40 -19.65 -12.03
CA PHE A 27 -1.97 -19.92 -10.64
C PHE A 27 -0.47 -19.66 -10.41
N THR A 28 0.15 -18.80 -11.19
CA THR A 28 1.60 -18.50 -11.09
C THR A 28 2.02 -17.97 -9.72
N ASN A 29 1.12 -17.30 -9.01
CA ASN A 29 1.34 -16.76 -7.67
C ASN A 29 1.05 -17.75 -6.55
N PHE A 30 0.50 -18.92 -6.88
CA PHE A 30 0.14 -19.98 -5.93
C PHE A 30 0.86 -21.27 -6.35
N PRO A 31 2.19 -21.37 -6.15
CA PRO A 31 3.00 -22.46 -6.69
C PRO A 31 2.54 -23.84 -6.20
N THR A 32 2.13 -23.95 -4.93
CA THR A 32 1.59 -25.20 -4.36
C THR A 32 0.30 -25.62 -5.06
N LEU A 33 -0.66 -24.69 -5.24
CA LEU A 33 -1.91 -24.96 -5.95
C LEU A 33 -1.65 -25.34 -7.41
N LYS A 34 -0.75 -24.61 -8.08
CA LYS A 34 -0.35 -24.90 -9.46
C LYS A 34 0.26 -26.29 -9.61
N GLN A 35 1.03 -26.75 -8.62
CA GLN A 35 1.61 -28.10 -8.63
C GLN A 35 0.52 -29.16 -8.47
N ILE A 36 -0.42 -28.97 -7.56
CA ILE A 36 -1.53 -29.91 -7.32
C ILE A 36 -2.36 -30.11 -8.60
N LEU A 37 -2.76 -29.02 -9.26
CA LEU A 37 -3.57 -29.09 -10.49
C LEU A 37 -2.83 -29.75 -11.65
N LYS A 38 -1.51 -29.54 -11.75
CA LYS A 38 -0.68 -30.23 -12.75
C LYS A 38 -0.61 -31.73 -12.50
N SER A 39 -0.63 -32.15 -11.24
CA SER A 39 -0.55 -33.58 -10.87
C SER A 39 -1.87 -34.31 -11.03
N SER A 40 -3.01 -33.61 -10.98
CA SER A 40 -4.33 -34.22 -11.13
C SER A 40 -4.92 -34.12 -12.55
N GLU A 41 -4.29 -33.37 -13.47
CA GLU A 41 -4.85 -33.00 -14.79
C GLU A 41 -6.24 -32.32 -14.71
N ASP A 42 -6.60 -31.78 -13.54
CA ASP A 42 -7.90 -31.17 -13.30
C ASP A 42 -7.84 -29.65 -13.40
N SER A 43 -8.97 -29.07 -13.79
CA SER A 43 -9.24 -27.64 -13.61
C SER A 43 -9.92 -27.39 -12.26
N LEU A 44 -9.77 -26.17 -11.75
CA LEU A 44 -10.53 -25.73 -10.58
C LEU A 44 -12.01 -25.52 -10.96
N LEU A 45 -12.90 -26.06 -10.13
CA LEU A 45 -14.33 -25.76 -10.20
C LEU A 45 -14.55 -24.24 -10.14
N ASP A 46 -15.47 -23.73 -10.95
CA ASP A 46 -15.79 -22.30 -11.02
C ASP A 46 -16.16 -21.72 -9.65
N GLN A 47 -16.84 -22.49 -8.80
CA GLN A 47 -17.15 -22.10 -7.44
C GLN A 47 -15.89 -21.85 -6.59
N ILE A 48 -14.87 -22.70 -6.71
CA ILE A 48 -13.63 -22.55 -5.94
C ILE A 48 -12.83 -21.36 -6.48
N LYS A 49 -12.84 -21.12 -7.79
CA LYS A 49 -12.25 -19.92 -8.41
C LYS A 49 -12.92 -18.65 -7.87
N GLY A 50 -14.26 -18.62 -7.86
CA GLY A 50 -15.04 -17.50 -7.30
C GLY A 50 -14.70 -17.23 -5.84
N ASN A 51 -14.73 -18.26 -5.00
CA ASN A 51 -14.39 -18.14 -3.57
C ASN A 51 -12.94 -17.66 -3.36
N GLY A 52 -11.99 -18.15 -4.15
CA GLY A 52 -10.59 -17.74 -4.06
C GLY A 52 -10.39 -16.27 -4.44
N ALA A 53 -11.05 -15.82 -5.51
CA ALA A 53 -11.01 -14.43 -5.95
C ALA A 53 -11.67 -13.50 -4.91
N GLU A 54 -12.85 -13.87 -4.40
CA GLU A 54 -13.56 -13.13 -3.36
C GLU A 54 -12.72 -13.00 -2.08
N HIS A 55 -12.08 -14.09 -1.64
CA HIS A 55 -11.25 -14.06 -0.45
C HIS A 55 -10.04 -13.11 -0.60
N LEU A 56 -9.41 -13.07 -1.78
CA LEU A 56 -8.33 -12.12 -2.05
C LEU A 56 -8.82 -10.66 -2.04
N CYS A 57 -9.99 -10.39 -2.61
CA CYS A 57 -10.61 -9.06 -2.56
C CYS A 57 -10.94 -8.67 -1.11
N SER A 58 -11.55 -9.57 -0.33
CA SER A 58 -11.82 -9.34 1.09
C SER A 58 -10.53 -9.07 1.88
N LEU A 59 -9.46 -9.84 1.63
CA LEU A 59 -8.17 -9.60 2.26
C LEU A 59 -7.61 -8.21 1.92
N ALA A 60 -7.76 -7.77 0.68
CA ALA A 60 -7.36 -6.42 0.25
C ALA A 60 -8.14 -5.32 1.01
N THR A 61 -9.45 -5.52 1.21
CA THR A 61 -10.29 -4.63 2.01
C THR A 61 -9.85 -4.61 3.47
N THR A 62 -9.63 -5.78 4.08
CA THR A 62 -9.15 -5.87 5.46
C THR A 62 -7.80 -5.17 5.66
N PHE A 63 -6.88 -5.26 4.69
CA PHE A 63 -5.64 -4.47 4.73
C PHE A 63 -5.91 -2.97 4.84
N ARG A 64 -6.95 -2.43 4.18
CA ARG A 64 -7.32 -1.00 4.25
C ARG A 64 -8.02 -0.61 5.53
N GLU A 65 -8.67 -1.55 6.21
CA GLU A 65 -9.25 -1.33 7.54
C GLU A 65 -8.15 -1.14 8.60
N TYR A 66 -7.09 -1.96 8.56
CA TYR A 66 -5.96 -1.85 9.49
C TYR A 66 -4.91 -0.83 9.08
N PHE A 67 -4.76 -0.59 7.77
CA PHE A 67 -3.79 0.34 7.19
C PHE A 67 -4.51 1.23 6.16
N PRO A 68 -5.18 2.30 6.64
CA PRO A 68 -5.84 3.26 5.78
C PRO A 68 -4.89 3.83 4.73
N GLU A 69 -5.44 4.27 3.60
CA GLU A 69 -4.63 5.08 2.68
C GLU A 69 -4.20 6.36 3.40
N PRO A 70 -2.92 6.74 3.28
CA PRO A 70 -2.48 8.01 3.85
C PRO A 70 -3.23 9.14 3.17
N ASP A 71 -3.61 10.14 3.96
CA ASP A 71 -4.11 11.37 3.41
C ASP A 71 -3.04 11.97 2.48
N PRO A 72 -3.37 12.44 1.26
CA PRO A 72 -2.46 13.24 0.46
C PRO A 72 -1.83 14.39 1.27
N ASP A 73 -2.58 14.94 2.22
CA ASP A 73 -2.14 15.99 3.13
C ASP A 73 -1.05 15.47 4.09
N ASP A 74 -1.01 14.18 4.42
CA ASP A 74 0.01 13.54 5.27
C ASP A 74 1.34 13.27 4.55
N SER A 75 1.48 13.67 3.29
CA SER A 75 2.74 13.53 2.54
C SER A 75 3.94 14.17 3.26
N TRP A 76 3.69 15.20 4.07
CA TRP A 76 4.69 15.87 4.91
C TRP A 76 5.35 14.91 5.92
N ILE A 77 4.65 13.86 6.39
CA ILE A 77 5.17 12.86 7.33
C ILE A 77 6.36 12.14 6.70
N ARG A 78 6.27 11.89 5.38
CA ARG A 78 7.34 11.23 4.64
C ARG A 78 8.43 12.19 4.19
N ASN A 79 8.07 13.43 3.90
CA ASN A 79 8.98 14.49 3.49
C ASN A 79 8.57 15.81 4.14
N PRO A 80 9.23 16.23 5.23
CA PRO A 80 8.91 17.48 5.93
C PRO A 80 8.99 18.73 5.04
N PHE A 81 9.67 18.63 3.89
CA PHE A 81 9.89 19.71 2.94
C PHE A 81 8.93 19.69 1.75
N SER A 82 8.03 18.70 1.63
CA SER A 82 7.06 18.62 0.53
C SER A 82 5.74 19.34 0.79
N CYS A 83 5.49 19.79 2.01
CA CYS A 83 4.25 20.44 2.36
C CYS A 83 4.25 21.90 1.91
N GLN A 84 3.26 22.30 1.12
CA GLN A 84 3.09 23.68 0.64
C GLN A 84 2.00 24.44 1.40
N GLU A 85 1.13 23.74 2.13
CA GLU A 85 -0.07 24.30 2.78
C GLU A 85 -0.16 23.78 4.23
N ILE A 86 0.79 24.18 5.08
CA ILE A 86 0.94 23.71 6.47
C ILE A 86 -0.31 24.04 7.31
N GLU A 87 -0.96 25.15 7.00
CA GLU A 87 -2.18 25.64 7.64
C GLU A 87 -3.41 24.75 7.41
N LYS A 88 -3.38 23.88 6.38
CA LYS A 88 -4.49 22.96 6.06
C LYS A 88 -4.35 21.61 6.74
N ILE A 89 -3.21 21.34 7.39
CA ILE A 89 -2.95 20.05 8.03
C ILE A 89 -3.79 19.95 9.30
N HIS A 90 -4.69 18.97 9.31
CA HIS A 90 -5.53 18.70 10.45
C HIS A 90 -4.73 18.11 11.63
N GLY A 91 -5.05 18.52 12.86
CA GLY A 91 -4.51 17.94 14.08
C GLY A 91 -3.21 18.56 14.60
N LEU A 92 -2.71 19.63 13.97
CA LEU A 92 -1.61 20.44 14.50
C LEU A 92 -2.12 21.67 15.24
N THR A 93 -1.43 22.03 16.31
CA THR A 93 -1.57 23.33 16.98
C THR A 93 -0.87 24.44 16.20
N GLU A 94 -1.20 25.70 16.48
CA GLU A 94 -0.57 26.87 15.86
C GLU A 94 0.96 26.85 16.07
N ASP A 95 1.42 26.55 17.28
CA ASP A 95 2.85 26.42 17.59
C ASP A 95 3.55 25.32 16.78
N GLU A 96 2.87 24.18 16.55
CA GLU A 96 3.42 23.08 15.74
C GLU A 96 3.47 23.42 14.25
N GLN A 97 2.53 24.24 13.77
CA GLN A 97 2.56 24.77 12.41
C GLN A 97 3.76 25.70 12.23
N ASP A 98 4.01 26.61 13.17
CA ASP A 98 5.15 27.53 13.14
C ASP A 98 6.50 26.77 13.20
N GLN A 99 6.64 25.82 14.12
CA GLN A 99 7.85 24.98 14.22
C GLN A 99 8.15 24.23 12.92
N ARG A 100 7.11 23.87 12.16
CA ARG A 100 7.29 23.25 10.85
C ARG A 100 7.67 24.21 9.75
N VAL A 101 7.12 25.42 9.76
CA VAL A 101 7.53 26.46 8.81
C VAL A 101 9.04 26.69 8.96
N ASP A 102 9.52 26.77 10.20
CA ASP A 102 10.96 26.90 10.49
C ASP A 102 11.77 25.70 10.01
N LEU A 103 11.31 24.48 10.31
CA LEU A 103 11.98 23.25 9.93
C LEU A 103 12.07 23.09 8.40
N SER A 104 10.96 23.34 7.70
CA SER A 104 10.86 23.23 6.23
C SER A 104 11.67 24.29 5.49
N SER A 105 11.89 25.45 6.12
CA SER A 105 12.73 26.53 5.61
C SER A 105 14.23 26.34 5.87
N CYS A 106 14.61 25.36 6.71
CA CYS A 106 16.00 25.12 7.06
C CYS A 106 16.76 24.35 5.94
N GLY A 107 17.49 25.09 5.11
CA GLY A 107 18.27 24.54 3.99
C GLY A 107 19.34 23.53 4.39
N ALA A 108 19.96 23.67 5.56
CA ALA A 108 20.96 22.71 6.06
C ALA A 108 20.33 21.33 6.35
N ILE A 109 19.17 21.31 6.99
CA ILE A 109 18.43 20.07 7.28
C ILE A 109 17.90 19.46 5.98
N LYS A 110 17.42 20.28 5.04
CA LYS A 110 16.97 19.83 3.72
C LYS A 110 18.10 19.16 2.92
N ASN A 111 19.30 19.74 2.94
CA ASN A 111 20.46 19.17 2.26
C ASN A 111 20.90 17.85 2.88
N ASN A 112 20.87 17.72 4.21
CA ASN A 112 21.14 16.46 4.89
C ASN A 112 20.08 15.39 4.58
N PHE A 113 18.79 15.78 4.54
CA PHE A 113 17.68 14.86 4.21
C PHE A 113 17.77 14.32 2.77
N ASN A 114 18.23 15.14 1.83
CA ASN A 114 18.40 14.75 0.42
C ASN A 114 19.75 14.06 0.12
N GLY A 115 20.66 14.00 1.10
CA GLY A 115 22.01 13.46 0.95
C GLY A 115 22.15 11.96 1.23
N GLU A 116 21.05 11.27 1.58
CA GLU A 116 20.92 9.81 1.73
C GLU A 116 20.12 9.15 0.58
#